data_AF-A0A7S2GSI0-F1
#
_entry.id   AF-A0A7S2GSI0-F1
#
_cell.length_a   1.000
_cell.length_b   1.000
_cell.length_c   1.000
_cell.angle_alpha   90.00
_cell.angle_beta   90.00
_cell.angle_gamma   90.00
#
_symmetry.space_group_name_H-M   'P 1'
#
loop_
_entity.id
_entity.type
_entity.pdbx_description
1 polymer ?
#
loop_
_entity_poly.entity_id
_entity_poly.type
_entity_poly.pdbx_seq_one_letter_code
_entity_poly.pdbx_strand_id
1 'polypeptide(L)'
;FLLCGSFGDIKGGYSYGQLALQVLERLKSYECLPRVYAAVYGCINVWSVSIRLSLEPHMTAIKVGMRSGDIEYAIVNGQIYLISAFQAGKNLDALDEECRNIYLQAKEFKQE
;
A
#
# COMPACT_ATOMS: atom_id res chain seq x y z
N PHE A 1 6.93 2.01 -11.34
CA PHE A 1 6.52 3.18 -12.14
C PHE A 1 7.20 3.21 -13.51
N LEU A 2 8.54 3.19 -13.63
CA LEU A 2 9.23 3.32 -14.93
C LEU A 2 8.74 2.33 -16.01
N LEU A 3 8.74 1.02 -15.71
CA LEU A 3 8.28 0.01 -16.68
C LEU A 3 6.81 0.23 -17.09
N CYS A 4 5.88 0.28 -16.13
CA CYS A 4 4.45 0.41 -16.45
C CYS A 4 4.08 1.79 -17.03
N GLY A 5 4.50 2.87 -16.38
CA GLY A 5 4.04 4.23 -16.67
C GLY A 5 4.86 4.98 -17.72
N SER A 6 6.18 4.77 -17.77
CA SER A 6 7.04 5.46 -18.74
C SER A 6 7.28 4.65 -20.01
N PHE A 7 7.47 3.34 -19.89
CA PHE A 7 7.76 2.46 -21.03
C PHE A 7 6.55 1.65 -21.51
N GLY A 8 5.43 1.68 -20.79
CA GLY A 8 4.23 0.92 -21.13
C GLY A 8 4.37 -0.60 -20.97
N ASP A 9 5.48 -1.08 -20.40
CA ASP A 9 5.71 -2.50 -20.13
C ASP A 9 5.04 -2.92 -18.81
N ILE A 10 3.72 -3.05 -18.87
CA ILE A 10 2.89 -3.46 -17.75
C ILE A 10 3.22 -4.89 -17.30
N LYS A 11 3.50 -5.81 -18.25
CA LYS A 11 3.80 -7.22 -17.94
C LYS A 11 5.14 -7.36 -17.23
N GLY A 12 6.18 -6.67 -17.71
CA GLY A 12 7.48 -6.63 -17.06
C GLY A 12 7.39 -6.02 -15.66
N GLY A 13 6.71 -4.87 -15.54
CA GLY A 13 6.45 -4.24 -14.26
C GLY A 13 5.75 -5.16 -13.25
N TYR A 14 4.67 -5.83 -13.66
CA TYR A 14 3.96 -6.80 -12.83
C TYR A 14 4.87 -7.97 -12.40
N SER A 15 5.66 -8.52 -13.32
CA SER A 15 6.57 -9.64 -13.04
C SER A 15 7.63 -9.28 -12.00
N TYR A 16 8.22 -8.08 -12.08
CA TYR A 16 9.14 -7.59 -11.06
C TYR A 16 8.44 -7.28 -9.73
N GLY A 17 7.18 -6.84 -9.77
CA GLY A 17 6.37 -6.68 -8.57
C GLY A 17 6.17 -8.01 -7.83
N GLN A 18 5.84 -9.08 -8.57
CA GLN A 18 5.73 -10.43 -7.99
C GLN A 18 7.06 -10.93 -7.42
N LEU A 19 8.17 -10.68 -8.12
CA LEU A 19 9.51 -11.02 -7.61
C LEU A 19 9.83 -10.30 -6.29
N ALA A 20 9.50 -9.01 -6.18
CA ALA A 20 9.69 -8.25 -4.95
C ALA A 20 8.90 -8.83 -3.77
N LEU A 21 7.65 -9.27 -3.99
CA LEU A 21 6.84 -9.95 -2.97
C LEU A 21 7.45 -11.29 -2.55
N GLN A 22 7.93 -12.09 -3.50
CA GLN A 22 8.59 -13.37 -3.20
C GLN A 22 9.89 -13.20 -2.39
N VAL A 23 10.68 -12.17 -2.72
CA VAL A 23 11.91 -11.86 -1.97
C VAL A 23 11.58 -11.41 -0.56
N LEU A 24 10.57 -10.55 -0.39
CA LEU A 24 10.09 -10.10 0.92
C LEU A 24 9.70 -11.29 1.81
N GLU A 25 8.93 -12.24 1.26
CA GLU A 25 8.50 -13.45 1.97
C GLU A 25 9.70 -14.35 2.34
N ARG A 26 10.59 -14.60 1.37
CA ARG A 26 11.78 -15.46 1.57
C ARG A 26 12.73 -14.92 2.64
N LEU A 27 12.94 -13.61 2.68
CA LEU A 27 13.84 -12.96 3.65
C LEU A 27 13.17 -12.68 4.99
N LYS A 28 11.83 -12.86 5.09
CA LYS A 28 11.03 -12.53 6.28
C LYS A 28 11.27 -11.09 6.78
N SER A 29 11.58 -10.18 5.86
CA SER A 29 11.92 -8.79 6.17
C SER A 29 10.66 -7.95 6.33
N TYR A 30 9.87 -8.24 7.38
CA TYR A 30 8.57 -7.59 7.59
C TYR A 30 8.68 -6.06 7.79
N GLU A 31 9.83 -5.56 8.23
CA GLU A 31 10.12 -4.11 8.30
C GLU A 31 10.09 -3.43 6.92
N CYS A 32 10.45 -4.14 5.85
CA CYS A 32 10.41 -3.60 4.48
C CYS A 32 9.03 -3.74 3.83
N LEU A 33 8.11 -4.50 4.44
CA LEU A 33 6.80 -4.81 3.87
C LEU A 33 6.00 -3.55 3.48
N PRO A 34 5.90 -2.50 4.32
CA PRO A 34 5.12 -1.31 3.96
C PRO A 34 5.62 -0.64 2.67
N ARG A 35 6.93 -0.61 2.47
CA ARG A 35 7.58 -0.03 1.28
C ARG A 35 7.32 -0.84 0.03
N VAL A 36 7.54 -2.15 0.13
CA VAL A 36 7.29 -3.08 -0.97
C VAL A 36 5.82 -3.04 -1.37
N TYR A 37 4.91 -3.03 -0.40
CA TYR A 37 3.48 -3.03 -0.67
C TYR A 37 3.01 -1.73 -1.31
N ALA A 38 3.50 -0.57 -0.85
CA ALA A 38 3.20 0.71 -1.51
C ALA A 38 3.63 0.71 -2.98
N ALA A 39 4.84 0.22 -3.27
CA ALA A 39 5.36 0.15 -4.64
C ALA A 39 4.59 -0.85 -5.51
N VAL A 40 4.39 -2.08 -5.03
CA VAL A 40 3.77 -3.16 -5.80
C VAL A 40 2.27 -2.91 -5.98
N TYR A 41 1.55 -2.71 -4.89
CA TYR A 41 0.09 -2.57 -4.95
C TYR A 41 -0.35 -1.17 -5.40
N GLY A 42 0.42 -0.12 -5.10
CA GLY A 42 0.08 1.26 -5.42
C GLY A 42 0.66 1.83 -6.72
N CYS A 43 1.74 1.26 -7.26
CA CYS A 43 2.38 1.80 -8.48
C CYS A 43 2.52 0.81 -9.63
N ILE A 44 2.38 -0.50 -9.37
CA ILE A 44 2.55 -1.56 -10.37
C ILE A 44 1.20 -2.22 -10.67
N ASN A 45 0.55 -2.78 -9.64
CA ASN A 45 -0.69 -3.54 -9.82
C ASN A 45 -1.87 -2.67 -10.29
N VAL A 46 -1.83 -1.36 -10.06
CA VAL A 46 -2.87 -0.41 -10.50
C VAL A 46 -3.11 -0.44 -12.02
N TRP A 47 -2.15 -0.94 -12.80
CA TRP A 47 -2.21 -1.00 -14.26
C TRP A 47 -2.84 -2.28 -14.81
N SER A 48 -2.93 -3.35 -14.01
CA SER A 48 -3.31 -4.68 -14.51
C SER A 48 -4.19 -5.51 -13.58
N VAL A 49 -4.42 -5.05 -12.35
CA VAL A 49 -5.17 -5.75 -11.31
C VAL A 49 -6.31 -4.86 -10.85
N SER A 50 -7.45 -5.49 -10.50
CA SER A 50 -8.56 -4.77 -9.88
C SER A 50 -8.10 -4.04 -8.63
N ILE A 51 -8.43 -2.76 -8.54
CA ILE A 51 -8.12 -1.91 -7.38
C ILE A 51 -8.75 -2.41 -6.06
N ARG A 52 -9.79 -3.25 -6.13
CA ARG A 52 -10.36 -3.89 -4.94
C ARG A 52 -9.39 -4.87 -4.29
N LEU A 53 -8.51 -5.49 -5.08
CA LEU A 53 -7.55 -6.48 -4.58
C LEU A 53 -6.33 -5.84 -3.90
N SER A 54 -6.10 -4.54 -4.06
CA SER A 54 -5.02 -3.83 -3.36
C SER A 54 -5.43 -3.33 -1.96
N LEU A 55 -6.73 -3.32 -1.63
CA LEU A 55 -7.22 -2.76 -0.36
C LEU A 55 -6.67 -3.49 0.87
N GLU A 56 -6.82 -4.81 0.91
CA GLU A 56 -6.31 -5.64 2.03
C GLU A 56 -4.78 -5.59 2.18
N PRO A 57 -3.98 -5.67 1.10
CA PRO A 57 -2.55 -5.42 1.18
C PRO A 57 -2.21 -4.08 1.83
N HIS A 58 -2.84 -2.98 1.43
CA HIS A 58 -2.56 -1.67 2.04
C HIS A 58 -2.94 -1.63 3.52
N MET A 59 -4.06 -2.23 3.93
CA MET A 59 -4.43 -2.36 5.35
C MET A 59 -3.40 -3.15 6.17
N THR A 60 -2.83 -4.21 5.58
CA THR A 60 -1.74 -4.97 6.20
C THR A 60 -0.49 -4.11 6.35
N ALA A 61 -0.12 -3.38 5.29
CA ALA A 61 1.04 -2.50 5.29
C ALA A 61 0.94 -1.35 6.29
N ILE A 62 -0.26 -0.76 6.47
CA ILE A 62 -0.51 0.24 7.52
C ILE A 62 -0.20 -0.36 8.90
N LYS A 63 -0.79 -1.52 9.22
CA LYS A 63 -0.60 -2.17 10.53
C LYS A 63 0.87 -2.52 10.79
N VAL A 64 1.57 -3.06 9.79
CA VAL A 64 2.98 -3.42 9.91
C VAL A 64 3.86 -2.18 10.03
N GLY A 65 3.59 -1.13 9.24
CA GLY A 65 4.33 0.14 9.30
C GLY A 65 4.19 0.82 10.65
N MET A 66 2.97 0.89 11.21
CA MET A 66 2.76 1.42 12.56
C MET A 66 3.52 0.61 13.62
N ARG A 67 3.49 -0.73 13.55
CA ARG A 67 4.18 -1.60 14.52
C ARG A 67 5.70 -1.58 14.42
N SER A 68 6.24 -1.40 13.22
CA SER A 68 7.69 -1.40 12.95
C SER A 68 8.33 -0.01 13.03
N GLY A 69 7.53 1.05 13.21
CA GLY A 69 7.99 2.43 13.24
C GLY A 69 8.20 3.07 11.86
N ASP A 70 7.89 2.37 10.77
CA ASP A 70 7.86 2.96 9.42
C ASP A 70 6.55 3.74 9.21
N ILE A 71 6.38 4.83 9.98
CA ILE A 71 5.18 5.66 9.99
C ILE A 71 4.97 6.35 8.64
N GLU A 72 6.05 6.73 7.96
CA GLU A 72 5.99 7.32 6.61
C GLU A 72 5.28 6.38 5.65
N TYR A 73 5.74 5.13 5.53
CA TYR A 73 5.10 4.18 4.63
C TYR A 73 3.77 3.62 5.16
N ALA A 74 3.51 3.66 6.46
CA ALA A 74 2.17 3.42 6.99
C ALA A 74 1.17 4.47 6.44
N ILE A 75 1.54 5.75 6.50
CA ILE A 75 0.71 6.85 5.97
C ILE A 75 0.58 6.76 4.45
N VAL A 76 1.68 6.48 3.72
CA VAL A 76 1.63 6.31 2.26
C VAL A 76 0.64 5.21 1.86
N ASN A 77 0.70 4.04 2.51
CA ASN A 77 -0.27 2.98 2.25
C ASN A 77 -1.69 3.38 2.65
N GLY A 78 -1.86 4.15 3.72
CA GLY A 78 -3.14 4.75 4.10
C GLY A 78 -3.73 5.64 3.02
N GLN A 79 -2.93 6.55 2.46
CA GLN A 79 -3.36 7.42 1.37
C GLN A 79 -3.76 6.63 0.12
N ILE A 80 -2.95 5.65 -0.27
CA ILE A 80 -3.24 4.80 -1.43
C ILE A 80 -4.51 3.98 -1.19
N TYR A 81 -4.69 3.42 0.01
CA TYR A 81 -5.89 2.69 0.41
C TYR A 81 -7.14 3.57 0.29
N LEU A 82 -7.11 4.79 0.83
CA LEU A 82 -8.27 5.68 0.82
C LEU A 82 -8.68 6.06 -0.60
N ILE A 83 -7.70 6.41 -1.45
CA ILE A 83 -7.93 6.69 -2.87
C ILE A 83 -8.50 5.46 -3.58
N SER A 84 -7.91 4.29 -3.33
CA SER A 84 -8.33 3.02 -3.93
C SER A 84 -9.74 2.62 -3.51
N ALA A 85 -10.09 2.81 -2.23
CA ALA A 85 -11.40 2.49 -1.68
C ALA A 85 -12.48 3.42 -2.21
N PHE A 86 -12.17 4.72 -2.35
CA PHE A 86 -13.03 5.69 -3.02
C PHE A 86 -13.30 5.28 -4.48
N GLN A 87 -12.24 4.96 -5.24
CA GLN A 87 -12.35 4.51 -6.63
C GLN A 87 -13.08 3.17 -6.77
N ALA A 88 -13.02 2.32 -5.74
CA ALA A 88 -13.80 1.09 -5.64
C ALA A 88 -15.27 1.33 -5.26
N GLY A 89 -15.72 2.57 -5.10
CA GLY A 89 -17.11 2.92 -4.78
C GLY A 89 -17.51 2.60 -3.34
N LYS A 90 -16.55 2.63 -2.40
CA LYS A 90 -16.86 2.48 -0.98
C LYS A 90 -17.71 3.67 -0.50
N ASN A 91 -18.63 3.42 0.42
CA ASN A 91 -19.45 4.48 1.03
C ASN A 91 -18.55 5.54 1.70
N LEU A 92 -18.88 6.82 1.52
CA LEU A 92 -18.05 7.94 1.96
C LEU A 92 -18.01 8.11 3.48
N ASP A 93 -19.10 7.85 4.19
CA ASP A 93 -19.12 7.98 5.66
C ASP A 93 -18.21 6.92 6.30
N ALA A 94 -18.26 5.68 5.80
CA ALA A 94 -17.36 4.63 6.22
C ALA A 94 -15.90 4.94 5.87
N LEU A 95 -15.65 5.54 4.71
CA LEU A 95 -14.30 5.92 4.28
C LEU A 95 -13.72 7.08 5.11
N ASP A 96 -14.56 8.04 5.50
CA ASP A 96 -14.19 9.15 6.37
C ASP A 96 -13.80 8.65 7.78
N GLU A 97 -14.55 7.68 8.31
CA GLU A 97 -14.19 7.02 9.57
C GLU A 97 -12.82 6.31 9.48
N GLU A 98 -12.58 5.57 8.41
CA GLU A 98 -11.29 4.90 8.19
C GLU A 98 -10.13 5.89 8.05
N CYS A 99 -10.34 7.00 7.33
CA CYS A 99 -9.37 8.09 7.21
C CYS A 99 -8.99 8.66 8.59
N ARG A 100 -10.00 8.94 9.42
CA ARG A 100 -9.79 9.44 10.79
C ARG A 100 -9.02 8.43 11.64
N ASN A 101 -9.36 7.14 11.55
CA ASN A 101 -8.69 6.09 12.29
C ASN A 101 -7.21 5.95 11.91
N ILE A 102 -6.89 5.97 10.61
CA ILE A 102 -5.50 5.94 10.12
C ILE A 102 -4.74 7.18 10.62
N TYR A 103 -5.35 8.36 10.56
CA TYR A 103 -4.73 9.60 11.02
C TYR A 103 -4.46 9.61 12.53
N LEU A 104 -5.42 9.18 13.35
CA LEU A 104 -5.26 9.14 14.81
C LEU A 104 -4.14 8.18 15.22
N GLN A 105 -4.10 6.99 14.62
CA GLN A 105 -3.01 6.03 14.84
C GLN A 105 -1.65 6.66 14.49
N ALA A 106 -1.54 7.32 13.34
CA ALA A 106 -0.28 7.96 12.95
C ALA A 106 0.15 9.10 13.88
N LYS A 107 -0.81 9.80 14.51
CA LYS A 107 -0.57 10.92 15.43
C LYS A 107 -0.02 10.44 16.77
N GLU A 108 -0.51 9.33 17.30
CA GLU A 108 -0.02 8.75 18.57
C GLU A 108 1.48 8.44 18.51
N PHE A 109 1.98 7.96 17.37
CA PHE A 109 3.40 7.65 17.17
C PHE A 109 4.31 8.86 16.89
N LYS A 110 3.75 10.07 16.69
CA LYS A 110 4.54 11.32 16.50
C LYS A 110 4.79 12.09 17.81
N GLN A 111 4.29 11.60 18.94
CA GLN A 111 4.42 12.27 20.25
C GLN A 111 5.61 11.79 21.10
N GLU A 112 6.51 10.97 20.53
CA GLU A 112 7.85 10.68 21.08
C GLU A 112 8.93 11.34 20.21
#